data_AF-A0A847AN21-F1
#
_entry.id   AF-A0A847AN21-F1
#
_cell.length_a   1.000
_cell.length_b   1.000
_cell.length_c   1.000
_cell.angle_alpha   90.00
_cell.angle_beta   90.00
_cell.angle_gamma   90.00
#
_symmetry.space_group_name_H-M   'P 1'
#
loop_
_entity.id
_entity.type
_entity.pdbx_description
1 polymer ?
#
loop_
_entity_poly.entity_id
_entity_poly.type
_entity_poly.pdbx_seq_one_letter_code
_entity_poly.pdbx_strand_id
1 'polypeptide(L)'
;AGNLLGAEQSGFIADIGFETYHRILDEAVQELKQEEFKDLFKDEEKKEAGAFLNINFTGDCHIDTDMELLMPESYVPGSSERMALYRELDNVENREQLEKFKRGLEDRFGKLPDETRELLEIVRLRWIAIGLGMEKIFLKEGKMICHFISDQKSPFYRSQLFMNIVNHIQKGKTRGRMQEKNHKLTFTVQNVINVETARFILEEMTAETM
;
A
#
# COMPACT_ATOMS: atom_id res chain seq x y z
N ALA A 1 -24.63 36.04 -21.64
CA ALA A 1 -24.74 35.44 -20.30
C ALA A 1 -24.95 33.94 -20.51
N GLY A 2 -23.96 33.06 -20.30
CA GLY A 2 -23.53 32.51 -18.98
C GLY A 2 -24.52 31.39 -18.59
N ASN A 3 -24.18 30.15 -18.23
CA ASN A 3 -23.00 29.42 -17.77
C ASN A 3 -23.36 27.92 -18.00
N LEU A 4 -22.53 27.05 -18.60
CA LEU A 4 -21.55 26.16 -17.94
C LEU A 4 -22.15 25.21 -16.87
N LEU A 5 -21.86 23.91 -17.05
CA LEU A 5 -22.01 22.76 -16.12
C LEU A 5 -23.36 22.03 -16.13
N GLY A 6 -23.42 20.97 -16.94
CA GLY A 6 -24.47 19.95 -16.92
C GLY A 6 -23.93 18.60 -17.39
N ALA A 7 -22.90 18.07 -16.72
CA ALA A 7 -22.35 16.72 -16.97
C ALA A 7 -21.50 16.18 -15.80
N GLU A 8 -21.83 16.49 -14.53
CA GLU A 8 -21.08 16.00 -13.36
C GLU A 8 -21.93 15.13 -12.41
N GLN A 9 -22.70 14.18 -12.93
CA GLN A 9 -23.39 13.18 -12.10
C GLN A 9 -23.47 11.79 -12.76
N SER A 10 -22.36 11.26 -13.29
CA SER A 10 -22.35 9.89 -13.82
C SER A 10 -21.10 9.08 -13.49
N GLY A 11 -20.40 9.37 -12.39
CA GLY A 11 -19.19 8.64 -12.00
C GLY A 11 -19.12 8.18 -10.55
N PHE A 12 -20.19 8.33 -9.76
CA PHE A 12 -20.19 8.04 -8.32
C PHE A 12 -20.42 6.55 -7.99
N ILE A 13 -20.21 5.64 -8.94
CA ILE A 13 -20.49 4.20 -8.75
C ILE A 13 -19.40 3.39 -9.46
N ALA A 14 -18.25 3.22 -8.79
CA ALA A 14 -17.34 2.07 -8.93
C ALA A 14 -16.32 2.04 -7.76
N ASP A 15 -16.75 2.49 -6.59
CA ASP A 15 -15.95 2.71 -5.37
C ASP A 15 -15.68 1.43 -4.55
N ILE A 16 -15.70 0.26 -5.18
CA ILE A 16 -15.67 -1.02 -4.45
C ILE A 16 -14.42 -1.79 -4.85
N GLY A 17 -13.38 -1.63 -4.03
CA GLY A 17 -12.17 -2.46 -4.06
C GLY A 17 -11.39 -2.38 -2.76
N PHE A 18 -11.28 -1.19 -2.16
CA PHE A 18 -10.50 -0.97 -0.93
C PHE A 18 -11.26 -0.25 0.18
N GLU A 19 -12.58 -0.08 0.03
CA GLU A 19 -13.42 -0.03 1.22
C GLU A 19 -13.29 -1.38 1.95
N THR A 20 -13.18 -2.52 1.24
CA THR A 20 -13.14 -3.86 1.82
C THR A 20 -11.92 -4.19 2.70
N TYR A 21 -10.70 -3.68 2.48
CA TYR A 21 -9.59 -3.96 3.45
C TYR A 21 -9.82 -3.22 4.78
N HIS A 22 -10.14 -1.94 4.71
CA HIS A 22 -10.43 -1.11 5.88
C HIS A 22 -11.78 -1.46 6.51
N ARG A 23 -12.76 -1.89 5.71
CA ARG A 23 -14.09 -2.37 6.11
C ARG A 23 -14.03 -3.81 6.63
N ILE A 24 -13.15 -4.69 6.15
CA ILE A 24 -12.89 -5.98 6.81
C ILE A 24 -12.19 -5.73 8.14
N LEU A 25 -11.23 -4.80 8.20
CA LEU A 25 -10.63 -4.35 9.46
C LEU A 25 -11.68 -3.73 10.39
N ASP A 26 -12.54 -2.85 9.90
CA ASP A 26 -13.55 -2.14 10.68
C ASP A 26 -14.74 -3.04 11.05
N GLU A 27 -15.20 -3.93 10.16
CA GLU A 27 -16.24 -4.93 10.40
C GLU A 27 -15.74 -6.00 11.37
N ALA A 28 -14.49 -6.45 11.26
CA ALA A 28 -13.89 -7.37 12.24
C ALA A 28 -13.64 -6.69 13.60
N VAL A 29 -13.27 -5.41 13.60
CA VAL A 29 -13.18 -4.58 14.83
C VAL A 29 -14.58 -4.32 15.42
N GLN A 30 -15.63 -4.23 14.61
CA GLN A 30 -17.03 -4.08 15.05
C GLN A 30 -17.65 -5.39 15.56
N GLU A 31 -17.36 -6.53 14.94
CA GLU A 31 -17.77 -7.87 15.41
C GLU A 31 -17.10 -8.20 16.76
N LEU A 32 -15.79 -7.92 16.91
CA LEU A 32 -15.08 -8.08 18.18
C LEU A 32 -15.57 -7.11 19.27
N LYS A 33 -16.10 -5.93 18.91
CA LYS A 33 -16.74 -5.00 19.87
C LYS A 33 -18.06 -5.54 20.43
N GLN A 34 -18.70 -6.49 19.76
CA GLN A 34 -20.01 -7.03 20.16
C GLN A 34 -19.93 -8.35 20.91
N GLU A 35 -18.92 -9.19 20.69
CA GLU A 35 -18.92 -10.56 21.24
C GLU A 35 -18.08 -10.78 22.50
N GLU A 36 -16.89 -10.19 22.69
CA GLU A 36 -16.09 -10.50 23.88
C GLU A 36 -15.05 -9.38 24.17
N PHE A 37 -14.97 -8.94 25.44
CA PHE A 37 -14.01 -7.96 26.00
C PHE A 37 -14.37 -6.46 25.90
N LYS A 38 -15.39 -6.05 26.67
CA LYS A 38 -15.66 -4.63 26.99
C LYS A 38 -14.67 -3.97 27.97
N ASP A 39 -13.79 -4.75 28.60
CA ASP A 39 -12.99 -4.25 29.73
C ASP A 39 -11.50 -4.00 29.42
N LEU A 40 -11.00 -4.34 28.23
CA LEU A 40 -9.56 -4.25 27.91
C LEU A 40 -9.12 -3.01 27.11
N PHE A 41 -10.05 -2.22 26.58
CA PHE A 41 -9.70 -1.06 25.74
C PHE A 41 -10.30 0.22 26.30
N LYS A 42 -9.74 0.70 27.41
CA LYS A 42 -9.96 2.07 27.89
C LYS A 42 -8.76 3.01 27.75
N ASP A 43 -7.61 2.54 27.28
CA ASP A 43 -6.36 3.32 27.40
C ASP A 43 -5.51 3.48 26.13
N GLU A 44 -6.02 3.21 24.93
CA GLU A 44 -5.21 3.38 23.70
C GLU A 44 -5.82 4.35 22.67
N GLU A 45 -6.39 5.44 23.16
CA GLU A 45 -6.44 6.70 22.40
C GLU A 45 -5.16 7.48 22.67
N LYS A 46 -4.13 7.26 21.83
CA LYS A 46 -2.99 8.15 21.49
C LYS A 46 -1.73 7.31 21.25
N LYS A 47 -1.38 7.13 19.98
CA LYS A 47 0.03 7.06 19.54
C LYS A 47 0.09 7.28 18.03
N GLU A 48 -0.03 8.55 17.67
CA GLU A 48 0.65 9.07 16.50
C GLU A 48 2.17 9.00 16.73
N ALA A 49 2.89 8.70 15.64
CA ALA A 49 4.28 9.04 15.34
C ALA A 49 5.43 8.14 15.84
N GLY A 50 6.19 7.66 14.83
CA GLY A 50 7.65 7.62 14.80
C GLY A 50 8.27 6.23 14.89
N ALA A 51 9.29 5.82 14.13
CA ALA A 51 10.01 6.31 12.94
C ALA A 51 11.21 5.37 12.78
N PHE A 52 11.59 4.90 11.58
CA PHE A 52 13.01 4.66 11.29
C PHE A 52 13.36 4.76 9.79
N LEU A 53 14.30 5.66 9.52
CA LEU A 53 15.21 5.86 8.38
C LEU A 53 14.70 6.38 7.02
N ASN A 54 15.32 7.51 6.63
CA ASN A 54 15.49 8.10 5.29
C ASN A 54 14.33 8.92 4.71
N ILE A 55 14.41 10.25 4.89
CA ILE A 55 13.69 11.31 4.16
C ILE A 55 12.32 10.85 3.60
N ASN A 56 11.40 10.56 4.51
CA ASN A 56 10.04 10.23 4.14
C ASN A 56 9.31 11.53 3.80
N PHE A 57 9.08 11.76 2.51
CA PHE A 57 8.35 12.93 2.02
C PHE A 57 6.82 12.78 2.19
N THR A 58 6.36 11.57 2.50
CA THR A 58 5.01 11.23 2.99
C THR A 58 5.13 10.41 4.28
N GLY A 59 4.13 10.53 5.19
CA GLY A 59 4.07 9.68 6.37
C GLY A 59 3.57 8.25 6.09
N ASP A 60 2.90 8.05 4.95
CA ASP A 60 2.27 6.79 4.56
C ASP A 60 2.02 6.74 3.03
N CYS A 61 1.71 5.56 2.51
CA CYS A 61 1.30 5.31 1.13
C CYS A 61 0.10 4.35 1.08
N HIS A 62 -1.01 4.84 0.54
CA HIS A 62 -2.24 4.05 0.42
C HIS A 62 -2.21 3.17 -0.84
N ILE A 63 -2.46 1.86 -0.70
CA ILE A 63 -2.44 0.93 -1.84
C ILE A 63 -3.85 0.37 -2.05
N ASP A 64 -4.44 0.63 -3.21
CA ASP A 64 -5.76 0.13 -3.61
C ASP A 64 -5.59 -0.97 -4.68
N THR A 65 -6.13 -2.16 -4.43
CA THR A 65 -5.92 -3.34 -5.27
C THR A 65 -7.19 -4.18 -5.42
N ASP A 66 -7.34 -4.85 -6.56
CA ASP A 66 -8.38 -5.86 -6.83
C ASP A 66 -7.89 -7.30 -6.58
N MET A 67 -6.63 -7.47 -6.17
CA MET A 67 -6.02 -8.76 -5.87
C MET A 67 -6.50 -9.31 -4.52
N GLU A 68 -6.59 -10.64 -4.43
CA GLU A 68 -6.93 -11.33 -3.19
C GLU A 68 -5.69 -11.39 -2.27
N LEU A 69 -5.65 -10.52 -1.26
CA LEU A 69 -4.52 -10.37 -0.34
C LEU A 69 -4.99 -10.60 1.09
N LEU A 70 -4.99 -11.86 1.50
CA LEU A 70 -5.54 -12.27 2.79
C LEU A 70 -4.85 -13.53 3.32
N MET A 71 -5.00 -13.75 4.62
CA MET A 71 -4.75 -15.04 5.26
C MET A 71 -6.04 -15.87 5.20
N PRO A 72 -6.12 -16.89 4.33
CA PRO A 72 -7.37 -17.63 4.14
C PRO A 72 -7.71 -18.47 5.36
N GLU A 73 -8.99 -18.78 5.56
CA GLU A 73 -9.45 -19.62 6.68
C GLU A 73 -8.89 -21.04 6.59
N SER A 74 -8.61 -21.50 5.37
CA SER A 74 -7.92 -22.77 5.14
C SER A 74 -6.48 -22.80 5.65
N TYR A 75 -5.86 -21.63 5.87
CA TYR A 75 -4.49 -21.51 6.36
C TYR A 75 -4.43 -21.09 7.83
N VAL A 76 -5.24 -20.10 8.23
CA VAL A 76 -5.44 -19.69 9.62
C VAL A 76 -6.92 -19.81 9.96
N PRO A 77 -7.38 -20.96 10.50
CA PRO A 77 -8.80 -21.20 10.77
C PRO A 77 -9.36 -20.31 11.88
N GLY A 78 -8.56 -19.97 12.89
CA GLY A 78 -8.99 -19.15 14.02
C GLY A 78 -9.16 -17.68 13.63
N SER A 79 -10.38 -17.16 13.68
CA SER A 79 -10.67 -15.74 13.37
C SER A 79 -9.87 -14.79 14.27
N SER A 80 -9.88 -14.99 15.59
CA SER A 80 -9.13 -14.17 16.56
C SER A 80 -7.61 -14.24 16.36
N GLU A 81 -7.09 -15.41 15.99
CA GLU A 81 -5.66 -15.62 15.72
C GLU A 81 -5.25 -14.88 14.44
N ARG A 82 -6.06 -15.00 13.39
CA ARG A 82 -5.86 -14.26 12.14
C ARG A 82 -5.91 -12.74 12.35
N MET A 83 -6.82 -12.24 13.18
CA MET A 83 -6.85 -10.81 13.54
C MET A 83 -5.62 -10.37 14.33
N ALA A 84 -5.12 -11.22 15.23
CA ALA A 84 -3.86 -10.95 15.92
C ALA A 84 -2.68 -10.88 14.93
N LEU A 85 -2.61 -11.79 13.97
CA LEU A 85 -1.59 -11.80 12.92
C LEU A 85 -1.66 -10.57 12.01
N TYR A 86 -2.85 -10.10 11.65
CA TYR A 86 -2.98 -8.84 10.89
C TYR A 86 -2.49 -7.63 11.68
N ARG A 87 -2.81 -7.53 12.97
CA ARG A 87 -2.28 -6.46 13.84
C ARG A 87 -0.78 -6.55 13.99
N GLU A 88 -0.24 -7.76 14.13
CA GLU A 88 1.21 -7.97 14.18
C GLU A 88 1.87 -7.52 12.87
N LEU A 89 1.31 -7.90 11.71
CA LEU A 89 1.79 -7.51 10.39
C LEU A 89 1.77 -5.98 10.18
N ASP A 90 0.74 -5.29 10.67
CA ASP A 90 0.65 -3.83 10.56
C ASP A 90 1.74 -3.10 11.35
N ASN A 91 2.18 -3.69 12.47
CA ASN A 91 3.28 -3.19 13.30
C ASN A 91 4.68 -3.60 12.79
N VAL A 92 4.78 -4.28 11.65
CA VAL A 92 6.07 -4.62 11.05
C VAL A 92 6.63 -3.37 10.36
N GLU A 93 7.79 -2.92 10.83
CA GLU A 93 8.43 -1.68 10.37
C GLU A 93 9.63 -1.92 9.46
N ASN A 94 10.18 -3.14 9.45
CA ASN A 94 11.38 -3.44 8.70
C ASN A 94 11.46 -4.88 8.19
N ARG A 95 12.39 -5.10 7.25
CA ARG A 95 12.59 -6.39 6.58
C ARG A 95 12.89 -7.54 7.54
N GLU A 96 13.67 -7.30 8.61
CA GLU A 96 14.01 -8.36 9.56
C GLU A 96 12.76 -8.83 10.33
N GLN A 97 11.95 -7.90 10.80
CA GLN A 97 10.67 -8.19 11.44
C GLN A 97 9.71 -8.93 10.49
N LEU A 98 9.64 -8.52 9.22
CA LEU A 98 8.79 -9.20 8.23
C LEU A 98 9.23 -10.64 7.97
N GLU A 99 10.54 -10.88 7.85
CA GLU A 99 11.08 -12.24 7.70
C GLU A 99 10.84 -13.09 8.95
N LYS A 100 10.91 -12.50 10.14
CA LYS A 100 10.58 -13.19 11.39
C LYS A 100 9.09 -13.55 11.43
N PHE A 101 8.21 -12.62 11.08
CA PHE A 101 6.77 -12.84 10.98
C PHE A 101 6.45 -13.97 10.00
N LYS A 102 7.04 -13.91 8.80
CA LYS A 102 6.92 -14.93 7.76
C LYS A 102 7.32 -16.31 8.26
N ARG A 103 8.48 -16.44 8.90
CA ARG A 103 8.94 -17.72 9.48
C ARG A 103 8.00 -18.22 10.57
N GLY A 104 7.46 -17.32 11.40
CA GLY A 104 6.48 -17.66 12.42
C GLY A 104 5.19 -18.24 11.83
N LEU A 105 4.72 -17.69 10.71
CA LEU A 105 3.60 -18.27 9.95
C LEU A 105 3.96 -19.66 9.40
N GLU A 106 5.13 -19.79 8.77
CA GLU A 106 5.56 -21.06 8.17
C GLU A 106 5.76 -22.18 9.19
N ASP A 107 6.28 -21.86 10.37
CA ASP A 107 6.48 -22.81 11.48
C ASP A 107 5.15 -23.31 12.07
N ARG A 108 4.15 -22.42 12.19
CA ARG A 108 2.85 -22.73 12.81
C ARG A 108 1.83 -23.32 11.85
N PHE A 109 1.78 -22.83 10.62
CA PHE A 109 0.72 -23.12 9.65
C PHE A 109 1.24 -23.79 8.38
N GLY A 110 2.55 -23.94 8.23
CA GLY A 110 3.16 -24.53 7.04
C GLY A 110 3.30 -23.54 5.89
N LYS A 111 3.44 -24.05 4.65
CA LYS A 111 3.71 -23.24 3.47
C LYS A 111 2.65 -22.14 3.26
N LEU A 112 3.11 -20.92 3.01
CA LEU A 112 2.25 -19.77 2.72
C LEU A 112 1.42 -20.00 1.44
N PRO A 113 0.10 -19.76 1.49
CA PRO A 113 -0.74 -19.56 0.30
C PRO A 113 -0.25 -18.37 -0.52
N ASP A 114 -0.63 -18.32 -1.79
CA ASP A 114 -0.20 -17.24 -2.69
C ASP A 114 -0.78 -15.89 -2.27
N GLU A 115 -2.04 -15.86 -1.82
CA GLU A 115 -2.74 -14.67 -1.31
C GLU A 115 -2.03 -14.11 -0.07
N THR A 116 -1.60 -14.99 0.85
CA THR A 116 -0.81 -14.60 2.03
C THR A 116 0.59 -14.13 1.64
N ARG A 117 1.23 -14.77 0.67
CA ARG A 117 2.57 -14.37 0.19
C ARG A 117 2.54 -12.98 -0.43
N GLU A 118 1.56 -12.71 -1.29
CA GLU A 118 1.37 -11.39 -1.91
C GLU A 118 0.96 -10.32 -0.88
N LEU A 119 0.20 -10.69 0.17
CA LEU A 119 -0.07 -9.81 1.31
C LEU A 119 1.21 -9.34 2.01
N LEU A 120 2.20 -10.21 2.22
CA LEU A 120 3.49 -9.80 2.80
C LEU A 120 4.26 -8.86 1.86
N GLU A 121 4.13 -9.06 0.55
CA GLU A 121 4.77 -8.20 -0.45
C GLU A 121 4.15 -6.79 -0.48
N ILE A 122 2.88 -6.61 -0.10
CA ILE A 122 2.26 -5.27 0.05
C ILE A 122 3.00 -4.42 1.06
N VAL A 123 3.40 -5.01 2.19
CA VAL A 123 4.12 -4.28 3.25
C VAL A 123 5.45 -3.75 2.71
N ARG A 124 6.15 -4.57 1.92
CA ARG A 124 7.41 -4.18 1.28
C ARG A 124 7.20 -3.12 0.20
N LEU A 125 6.18 -3.30 -0.63
CA LEU A 125 5.81 -2.33 -1.66
C LEU A 125 5.52 -0.95 -1.05
N ARG A 126 4.78 -0.91 0.06
CA ARG A 126 4.47 0.31 0.81
C ARG A 126 5.73 1.04 1.25
N TRP A 127 6.71 0.34 1.83
CA TRP A 127 7.97 0.97 2.25
C TRP A 127 8.73 1.61 1.08
N ILE A 128 8.82 0.91 -0.05
CA ILE A 128 9.49 1.42 -1.24
C ILE A 128 8.75 2.63 -1.80
N ALA A 129 7.42 2.57 -1.83
CA ALA A 129 6.56 3.64 -2.31
C ALA A 129 6.75 4.94 -1.48
N ILE A 130 6.74 4.82 -0.15
CA ILE A 130 7.02 5.95 0.77
C ILE A 130 8.40 6.54 0.47
N GLY A 131 9.42 5.69 0.36
CA GLY A 131 10.79 6.11 0.03
C GLY A 131 10.93 6.78 -1.34
N LEU A 132 10.02 6.52 -2.28
CA LEU A 132 9.94 7.16 -3.59
C LEU A 132 9.05 8.42 -3.63
N GLY A 133 8.50 8.84 -2.49
CA GLY A 133 7.59 9.99 -2.40
C GLY A 133 6.22 9.73 -3.02
N MET A 134 5.77 8.48 -3.01
CA MET A 134 4.43 8.08 -3.47
C MET A 134 3.44 8.08 -2.31
N GLU A 135 2.28 8.70 -2.51
CA GLU A 135 1.20 8.78 -1.51
C GLU A 135 0.09 7.75 -1.77
N LYS A 136 -0.04 7.29 -3.03
CA LYS A 136 -1.06 6.32 -3.41
C LYS A 136 -0.57 5.39 -4.52
N ILE A 137 -0.93 4.12 -4.46
CA ILE A 137 -0.75 3.14 -5.55
C ILE A 137 -2.11 2.52 -5.86
N PHE A 138 -2.42 2.37 -7.14
CA PHE A 138 -3.50 1.51 -7.63
C PHE A 138 -2.90 0.31 -8.35
N LEU A 139 -3.27 -0.91 -7.95
CA LEU A 139 -2.94 -2.18 -8.60
C LEU A 139 -4.23 -2.85 -9.02
N LYS A 140 -4.73 -2.51 -10.22
CA LYS A 140 -6.01 -3.03 -10.71
C LYS A 140 -5.93 -3.39 -12.18
N GLU A 141 -6.65 -4.41 -12.59
CA GLU A 141 -6.79 -4.81 -14.00
C GLU A 141 -5.45 -5.01 -14.72
N GLY A 142 -4.45 -5.56 -14.01
CA GLY A 142 -3.10 -5.78 -14.55
C GLY A 142 -2.30 -4.49 -14.76
N LYS A 143 -2.67 -3.39 -14.11
CA LYS A 143 -2.05 -2.07 -14.23
C LYS A 143 -1.66 -1.53 -12.87
N MET A 144 -0.48 -0.92 -12.81
CA MET A 144 -0.02 -0.14 -11.66
C MET A 144 -0.07 1.35 -11.98
N ILE A 145 -0.66 2.13 -11.08
CA ILE A 145 -0.65 3.60 -11.13
C ILE A 145 -0.19 4.13 -9.78
N CYS A 146 1.00 4.71 -9.73
CA CYS A 146 1.53 5.36 -8.55
C CYS A 146 1.27 6.86 -8.63
N HIS A 147 0.75 7.46 -7.57
CA HIS A 147 0.60 8.89 -7.39
C HIS A 147 1.70 9.38 -6.46
N PHE A 148 2.43 10.38 -6.92
CA PHE A 148 3.39 11.11 -6.09
C PHE A 148 2.67 12.12 -5.19
N ILE A 149 3.38 12.63 -4.20
CA ILE A 149 2.91 13.66 -3.27
C ILE A 149 2.14 14.76 -3.98
N SER A 150 0.89 14.99 -3.58
CA SER A 150 0.03 16.01 -4.17
C SER A 150 0.52 17.44 -3.88
N ASP A 151 1.26 17.67 -2.79
CA ASP A 151 1.82 19.00 -2.49
C ASP A 151 2.99 19.34 -3.43
N GLN A 152 2.71 20.16 -4.44
CA GLN A 152 3.71 20.64 -5.39
C GLN A 152 4.82 21.49 -4.78
N LYS A 153 4.61 22.04 -3.57
CA LYS A 153 5.64 22.80 -2.83
C LYS A 153 6.54 21.89 -2.01
N SER A 154 6.25 20.60 -1.96
CA SER A 154 7.04 19.61 -1.23
C SER A 154 8.51 19.66 -1.68
N PRO A 155 9.47 19.59 -0.73
CA PRO A 155 10.88 19.44 -1.05
C PRO A 155 11.19 18.24 -1.96
N PHE A 156 10.29 17.25 -2.01
CA PHE A 156 10.36 16.09 -2.90
C PHE A 156 10.67 16.48 -4.34
N TYR A 157 9.93 17.43 -4.93
CA TYR A 157 10.08 17.83 -6.32
C TYR A 157 11.39 18.56 -6.64
N ARG A 158 12.14 18.97 -5.60
CA ARG A 158 13.48 19.57 -5.72
C ARG A 158 14.59 18.61 -5.29
N SER A 159 14.24 17.40 -4.88
CA SER A 159 15.19 16.43 -4.36
C SER A 159 15.96 15.70 -5.46
N GLN A 160 17.15 15.20 -5.12
CA GLN A 160 17.93 14.36 -6.02
C GLN A 160 17.19 13.04 -6.34
N LEU A 161 16.44 12.51 -5.38
CA LEU A 161 15.58 11.35 -5.55
C LEU A 161 14.61 11.54 -6.72
N PHE A 162 13.86 12.65 -6.74
CA PHE A 162 12.91 12.94 -7.80
C PHE A 162 13.60 13.06 -9.17
N MET A 163 14.73 13.77 -9.22
CA MET A 163 15.51 13.89 -10.46
C MET A 163 16.00 12.53 -10.96
N ASN A 164 16.44 11.64 -10.06
CA ASN A 164 16.88 10.30 -10.41
C ASN A 164 15.72 9.44 -10.93
N ILE A 165 14.54 9.51 -10.30
CA ILE A 165 13.30 8.86 -10.78
C ILE A 165 12.96 9.31 -12.20
N VAL A 166 12.93 10.62 -12.46
CA VAL A 166 12.60 11.16 -13.79
C VAL A 166 13.63 10.70 -14.83
N ASN A 167 14.92 10.78 -14.50
CA ASN A 167 16.00 10.34 -15.39
C ASN A 167 15.91 8.84 -15.71
N HIS A 168 15.60 8.02 -14.72
CA HIS A 168 15.45 6.57 -14.89
C HIS A 168 14.29 6.25 -15.84
N ILE A 169 13.16 6.94 -15.71
CA ILE A 169 12.00 6.78 -16.60
C ILE A 169 12.31 7.29 -18.03
N GLN A 170 12.98 8.45 -18.16
CA GLN A 170 13.30 9.05 -19.46
C GLN A 170 14.34 8.25 -20.27
N LYS A 171 15.25 7.53 -19.61
CA LYS A 171 16.21 6.63 -20.27
C LYS A 171 15.55 5.42 -20.95
N GLY A 172 14.22 5.27 -20.86
CA GLY A 172 13.46 4.24 -21.57
C GLY A 172 13.69 2.82 -21.05
N LYS A 173 14.35 2.68 -19.89
CA LYS A 173 14.59 1.38 -19.25
C LYS A 173 13.39 0.89 -18.45
N THR A 174 12.44 1.77 -18.11
CA THR A 174 11.25 1.39 -17.35
C THR A 174 10.12 0.92 -18.26
N ARG A 175 9.32 -0.02 -17.75
CA ARG A 175 8.06 -0.47 -18.40
C ARG A 175 6.93 0.55 -18.29
N GLY A 176 7.21 1.76 -17.78
CA GLY A 176 6.21 2.72 -17.33
C GLY A 176 6.31 4.09 -18.01
N ARG A 177 5.28 4.91 -17.79
CA ARG A 177 5.21 6.29 -18.26
C ARG A 177 4.81 7.21 -17.12
N MET A 178 5.49 8.35 -17.04
CA MET A 178 5.14 9.41 -16.12
C MET A 178 4.22 10.42 -16.82
N GLN A 179 3.16 10.84 -16.12
CA GLN A 179 2.18 11.81 -16.61
C GLN A 179 1.76 12.75 -15.50
N GLU A 180 1.64 14.04 -15.80
CA GLU A 180 1.06 15.03 -14.90
C GLU A 180 -0.32 15.45 -15.42
N LYS A 181 -1.34 15.38 -14.56
CA LYS A 181 -2.68 15.93 -14.83
C LYS A 181 -3.23 16.58 -13.57
N ASN A 182 -3.84 17.75 -13.70
CA ASN A 182 -4.47 18.48 -12.59
C ASN A 182 -3.56 18.59 -11.36
N HIS A 183 -2.29 18.95 -11.56
CA HIS A 183 -1.28 19.07 -10.51
C HIS A 183 -0.90 17.77 -9.78
N LYS A 184 -1.38 16.62 -10.26
CA LYS A 184 -1.02 15.29 -9.75
C LYS A 184 -0.07 14.61 -10.72
N LEU A 185 1.11 14.28 -10.21
CA LEU A 185 2.09 13.49 -10.94
C LEU A 185 1.82 12.00 -10.72
N THR A 186 1.80 11.24 -11.81
CA THR A 186 1.53 9.81 -11.79
C THR A 186 2.57 9.03 -12.58
N PHE A 187 2.89 7.83 -12.12
CA PHE A 187 3.69 6.85 -12.84
C PHE A 187 2.82 5.63 -13.13
N THR A 188 2.66 5.28 -14.40
CA THR A 188 1.77 4.21 -14.86
C THR A 188 2.57 3.10 -15.53
N VAL A 189 2.32 1.85 -15.12
CA VAL A 189 2.92 0.64 -15.69
C VAL A 189 1.83 -0.35 -16.06
N GLN A 190 2.00 -1.03 -17.20
CA GLN A 190 1.09 -2.06 -17.70
C GLN A 190 1.66 -3.45 -17.42
N ASN A 191 0.81 -4.47 -17.47
CA ASN A 191 1.16 -5.87 -17.25
C ASN A 191 1.76 -6.15 -15.86
N VAL A 192 1.19 -5.52 -14.83
CA VAL A 192 1.52 -5.75 -13.42
C VAL A 192 0.47 -6.67 -12.83
N ILE A 193 0.76 -7.97 -12.82
CA ILE A 193 -0.22 -9.03 -12.50
C ILE A 193 -0.24 -9.43 -11.02
N ASN A 194 0.76 -9.04 -10.24
CA ASN A 194 0.87 -9.33 -8.82
C ASN A 194 1.68 -8.23 -8.08
N VAL A 195 1.63 -8.27 -6.76
CA VAL A 195 2.29 -7.28 -5.88
C VAL A 195 3.80 -7.44 -5.95
N GLU A 196 4.30 -8.67 -6.06
CA GLU A 196 5.72 -8.94 -6.23
C GLU A 196 6.31 -8.23 -7.46
N THR A 197 5.62 -8.27 -8.61
CA THR A 197 6.04 -7.56 -9.83
C THR A 197 6.00 -6.06 -9.63
N ALA A 198 4.96 -5.53 -8.97
CA ALA A 198 4.87 -4.11 -8.63
C ALA A 198 6.07 -3.66 -7.80
N ARG A 199 6.41 -4.45 -6.77
CA ARG A 199 7.57 -4.19 -5.90
C ARG A 199 8.86 -4.16 -6.70
N PHE A 200 9.12 -5.16 -7.54
CA PHE A 200 10.34 -5.21 -8.35
C PHE A 200 10.48 -3.99 -9.26
N ILE A 201 9.40 -3.54 -9.89
CA ILE A 201 9.41 -2.34 -10.73
C ILE A 201 9.84 -1.11 -9.92
N LEU A 202 9.30 -0.95 -8.70
CA LEU A 202 9.67 0.18 -7.85
C LEU A 202 11.09 0.04 -7.25
N GLU A 203 11.56 -1.17 -6.97
CA GLU A 203 12.95 -1.40 -6.54
C GLU A 203 13.97 -1.08 -7.63
N GLU A 204 13.68 -1.37 -8.91
CA GLU A 204 14.56 -0.95 -10.00
C GLU A 204 14.73 0.57 -10.05
N MET A 205 13.68 1.31 -9.70
CA MET A 205 13.73 2.77 -9.60
C MET A 205 14.56 3.26 -8.41
N THR A 206 14.68 2.49 -7.32
CA THR A 206 15.54 2.86 -6.17
C THR A 206 16.99 2.45 -6.38
N ALA A 207 17.25 1.30 -7.01
CA ALA A 207 18.60 0.74 -7.18
C ALA A 207 19.51 1.55 -8.12
N GLU A 208 18.96 2.25 -9.13
CA GLU A 208 19.72 3.18 -9.97
C GLU A 208 19.83 4.60 -9.37
N THR A 209 19.22 4.81 -8.19
CA THR A 209 19.13 6.12 -7.52
C THR A 209 20.15 6.28 -6.38
N MET A 210 20.83 5.19 -5.99
CA MET A 210 21.95 5.15 -5.03
C MET A 210 23.32 5.15 -5.70
#